data_AF-A0A0U5FUQ6-F1
#
_entry.id   AF-A0A0U5FUQ6-F1
#
_cell.length_a   1.000
_cell.length_b   1.000
_cell.length_c   1.000
_cell.angle_alpha   90.00
_cell.angle_beta   90.00
_cell.angle_gamma   90.00
#
_symmetry.space_group_name_H-M   'P 1'
#
loop_
_entity.id
_entity.type
_entity.pdbx_description
1 polymer ?
#
loop_
_entity_poly.entity_id
_entity_poly.type
_entity_poly.pdbx_seq_one_letter_code
_entity_poly.pdbx_strand_id
1 'polypeptide(L)'
;MSQLVGYLPHLRTQVHTWIKQHRDARTFSFDELWQCVLDSFGLLDGVYCVVDAIDELNCEQTDFLLRRLVDLGQMRPQAVKVVMTSRPLPQIQKVLNTPSVLQLRLEDRQTNRDISLFIQHRLRQASDISDVTRETIRKSIEDPQARDRRQSLR
;
A
#
# COMPACT_ATOMS: atom_id res chain seq x y z
N MET A 1 -5.60 -6.85 12.64
CA MET A 1 -5.37 -8.19 13.24
C MET A 1 -6.56 -9.15 13.12
N SER A 2 -7.82 -8.69 13.03
CA SER A 2 -9.01 -9.57 12.93
C SER A 2 -8.93 -10.59 11.78
N GLN A 3 -8.31 -10.23 10.65
CA GLN A 3 -8.14 -11.10 9.49
C GLN A 3 -7.17 -12.27 9.71
N LEU A 4 -6.14 -12.12 10.54
CA LEU A 4 -5.15 -13.19 10.82
C LEU A 4 -5.59 -14.11 11.96
N VAL A 5 -6.34 -13.56 12.93
CA VAL A 5 -6.84 -14.29 14.12
C VAL A 5 -7.75 -15.47 13.76
N GLY A 6 -8.44 -15.41 12.61
CA GLY A 6 -9.27 -16.52 12.12
C GLY A 6 -8.49 -17.73 11.61
N TYR A 7 -7.25 -17.54 11.14
CA TYR A 7 -6.43 -18.58 10.52
C TYR A 7 -5.27 -19.05 11.40
N LEU A 8 -4.95 -18.30 12.45
CA LEU A 8 -3.83 -18.58 13.36
C LEU A 8 -4.34 -18.74 14.80
N PRO A 9 -4.70 -19.96 15.22
CA PRO A 9 -5.18 -20.25 16.57
C PRO A 9 -4.19 -19.80 17.66
N HIS A 10 -2.89 -19.84 17.38
CA HIS A 10 -1.85 -19.44 18.32
C HIS A 10 -1.78 -17.92 18.51
N LEU A 11 -1.86 -17.14 17.43
CA LEU A 11 -1.98 -15.68 17.50
C LEU A 11 -3.25 -15.28 18.28
N ARG A 12 -4.37 -15.99 18.03
CA ARG A 12 -5.62 -15.78 18.78
C ARG A 12 -5.42 -15.99 20.28
N THR A 13 -4.78 -17.08 20.68
CA THR A 13 -4.53 -17.39 22.10
C THR A 13 -3.58 -16.38 22.74
N GLN A 14 -2.51 -15.97 22.05
CA GLN A 14 -1.58 -14.95 22.56
C GLN A 14 -2.29 -13.60 22.75
N VAL A 15 -2.99 -13.10 21.73
CA VAL A 15 -3.74 -11.84 21.80
C VAL A 15 -4.84 -11.90 22.88
N HIS A 16 -5.59 -13.01 22.97
CA HIS A 16 -6.58 -13.18 24.04
C HIS A 16 -5.96 -13.23 25.44
N THR A 17 -4.79 -13.85 25.59
CA THR A 17 -4.07 -13.91 26.87
C THR A 17 -3.67 -12.51 27.30
N TRP A 18 -3.20 -11.68 26.38
CA TRP A 18 -2.82 -10.31 26.68
C TRP A 18 -3.99 -9.39 26.99
N ILE A 19 -5.10 -9.53 26.26
CA ILE A 19 -6.35 -8.81 26.57
C ILE A 19 -6.87 -9.22 27.96
N LYS A 20 -6.80 -10.52 28.31
CA LYS A 20 -7.18 -11.02 29.64
C LYS A 20 -6.25 -10.54 30.75
N GLN A 21 -4.99 -10.22 30.43
CA GLN A 21 -4.03 -9.63 31.36
C GLN A 21 -4.26 -8.11 31.58
N HIS A 22 -5.44 -7.58 31.23
CA HIS A 22 -5.90 -6.21 31.48
C HIS A 22 -5.07 -5.11 30.80
N ARG A 23 -4.31 -5.44 29.74
CA ARG A 23 -3.61 -4.44 28.93
C ARG A 23 -4.56 -3.87 27.87
N ASP A 24 -4.80 -2.56 27.93
CA ASP A 24 -5.49 -1.81 26.88
C ASP A 24 -4.70 -1.95 25.56
N ALA A 25 -5.37 -2.07 24.42
CA ALA A 25 -4.72 -2.14 23.10
C ALA A 25 -3.76 -0.95 22.84
N ARG A 26 -3.98 0.17 23.52
CA ARG A 26 -3.11 1.36 23.47
C ARG A 26 -1.80 1.23 24.26
N THR A 27 -1.63 0.15 25.04
CA THR A 27 -0.43 -0.08 25.86
C THR A 27 0.61 -0.94 25.17
N PHE A 28 0.30 -1.52 24.02
CA PHE A 28 1.28 -2.28 23.26
C PHE A 28 2.24 -1.34 22.56
N SER A 29 3.53 -1.61 22.73
CA SER A 29 4.56 -0.97 21.90
C SER A 29 4.48 -1.51 20.47
N PHE A 30 4.95 -0.72 19.51
CA PHE A 30 5.09 -1.18 18.13
C PHE A 30 5.92 -2.47 18.05
N ASP A 31 7.03 -2.55 18.79
CA ASP A 31 7.94 -3.71 18.74
C ASP A 31 7.29 -5.00 19.26
N GLU A 32 6.47 -4.92 20.32
CA GLU A 32 5.70 -6.07 20.80
C GLU A 32 4.72 -6.58 19.74
N LEU A 33 4.01 -5.66 19.07
CA LEU A 33 3.07 -6.02 18.00
C LEU A 33 3.79 -6.55 16.77
N TRP A 34 4.93 -5.95 16.43
CA TRP A 34 5.77 -6.39 15.32
C TRP A 34 6.29 -7.80 15.55
N GLN A 35 6.76 -8.10 16.75
CA GLN A 35 7.24 -9.45 17.10
C GLN A 35 6.14 -10.51 16.94
N CYS A 36 4.89 -10.19 17.30
CA CYS A 36 3.77 -11.12 17.07
C CYS A 36 3.58 -11.47 15.60
N VAL A 37 3.71 -10.47 14.74
CA VAL A 37 3.59 -10.65 13.29
C VAL A 37 4.72 -11.55 12.81
N LEU A 38 5.95 -11.32 13.26
CA LEU A 38 7.10 -12.17 12.92
C LEU A 38 6.91 -13.62 13.39
N ASP A 39 6.51 -13.82 14.64
CA ASP A 39 6.26 -15.15 15.21
C ASP A 39 5.19 -15.90 14.41
N SER A 40 4.14 -15.18 14.01
CA SER A 40 3.06 -15.71 13.17
C SER A 40 3.53 -16.14 11.79
N PHE A 41 4.43 -15.35 11.18
CA PHE A 41 4.98 -15.67 9.86
C PHE A 41 5.91 -16.89 9.95
N GLY A 42 6.57 -17.09 11.08
CA GLY A 42 7.38 -18.28 11.35
C GLY A 42 6.58 -19.59 11.33
N LEU A 43 5.30 -19.53 11.71
CA LEU A 43 4.39 -20.69 11.77
C LEU A 43 3.74 -21.02 10.42
N LEU A 44 3.90 -20.17 9.41
CA LEU A 44 3.28 -20.33 8.10
C LEU A 44 4.29 -20.85 7.06
N ASP A 45 3.80 -21.68 6.14
CA ASP A 45 4.61 -22.20 5.03
C ASP A 45 4.97 -21.11 4.01
N GLY A 46 4.06 -20.14 3.83
CA GLY A 46 4.25 -18.98 2.97
C GLY A 46 3.30 -17.83 3.31
N VAL A 47 3.76 -16.60 3.12
CA VAL A 47 3.05 -15.37 3.45
C VAL A 47 3.26 -14.32 2.37
N TYR A 48 2.16 -13.72 1.91
CA TYR A 48 2.18 -12.54 1.04
C TYR A 48 1.67 -11.34 1.85
N CYS A 49 2.56 -10.40 2.12
CA CYS A 49 2.25 -9.16 2.81
C CYS A 49 2.09 -8.04 1.78
N VAL A 50 0.89 -7.46 1.69
CA VAL A 50 0.61 -6.30 0.86
C VAL A 50 0.47 -5.09 1.77
N VAL A 51 1.33 -4.10 1.57
CA VAL A 51 1.29 -2.81 2.28
C VAL A 51 0.88 -1.76 1.27
N ASP A 52 -0.33 -1.26 1.43
CA ASP A 52 -0.90 -0.27 0.51
C ASP A 52 -0.68 1.15 1.01
N ALA A 53 -0.54 2.10 0.07
CA ALA A 53 -0.51 3.54 0.32
C ALA A 53 0.50 4.00 1.39
N ILE A 54 1.74 3.53 1.31
CA ILE A 54 2.80 3.86 2.29
C ILE A 54 3.05 5.38 2.40
N ASP A 55 2.80 6.14 1.35
CA ASP A 55 2.92 7.60 1.35
C ASP A 55 1.91 8.32 2.24
N GLU A 56 0.87 7.64 2.74
CA GLU A 56 -0.09 8.21 3.70
C GLU A 56 0.40 8.12 5.16
N LEU A 57 1.50 7.42 5.42
CA LEU A 57 2.11 7.35 6.74
C LEU A 57 2.74 8.69 7.15
N ASN A 58 2.63 9.00 8.43
CA ASN A 58 3.24 10.20 8.99
C ASN A 58 4.78 10.14 8.90
N CYS A 59 5.38 11.21 8.39
CA CYS A 59 6.77 11.26 7.95
C CYS A 59 7.82 10.85 9.01
N GLU A 60 7.51 10.99 10.30
CA GLU A 60 8.48 10.71 11.39
C GLU A 60 8.76 9.21 11.58
N GLN A 61 7.84 8.32 11.19
CA GLN A 61 7.96 6.87 11.44
C GLN A 61 8.04 6.04 10.16
N THR A 62 7.83 6.65 8.99
CA THR A 62 7.85 5.98 7.69
C THR A 62 9.17 5.26 7.44
N ASP A 63 10.31 5.91 7.68
CA ASP A 63 11.64 5.32 7.46
C ASP A 63 11.89 4.08 8.32
N PHE A 64 11.45 4.12 9.58
CA PHE A 64 11.57 3.01 10.51
C PHE A 64 10.74 1.81 10.05
N LEU A 65 9.47 2.03 9.68
CA LEU A 65 8.61 0.96 9.19
C LEU A 65 9.10 0.38 7.87
N LEU A 66 9.54 1.23 6.93
CA LEU A 66 10.07 0.80 5.63
C LEU A 66 11.26 -0.16 5.80
N ARG A 67 12.19 0.13 6.71
CA ARG A 67 13.31 -0.77 7.01
C ARG A 67 12.83 -2.11 7.54
N ARG A 68 11.89 -2.11 8.49
CA ARG A 68 11.30 -3.35 9.03
C ARG A 68 10.61 -4.18 7.95
N LEU A 69 9.92 -3.56 7.00
CA LEU A 69 9.28 -4.25 5.87
C LEU A 69 10.30 -4.86 4.90
N VAL A 70 11.42 -4.18 4.67
CA VAL A 70 12.54 -4.73 3.89
C VAL A 70 13.15 -5.94 4.60
N ASP A 71 13.42 -5.83 5.91
CA ASP A 71 13.94 -6.92 6.73
C ASP A 71 12.99 -8.13 6.72
N LEU A 72 11.68 -7.87 6.79
CA LEU A 72 10.63 -8.90 6.74
C LEU A 72 10.71 -9.72 5.45
N GLY A 73 10.86 -9.06 4.29
CA GLY A 73 11.00 -9.74 3.01
C GLY A 73 12.30 -10.55 2.88
N GLN A 74 13.33 -10.16 3.63
CA GLN A 74 14.63 -10.84 3.63
C GLN A 74 14.73 -12.01 4.62
N MET A 75 13.89 -12.03 5.66
CA MET A 75 13.95 -13.04 6.72
C MET A 75 13.78 -14.47 6.20
N ARG A 76 12.81 -14.70 5.31
CA ARG A 76 12.59 -15.99 4.63
C ARG A 76 12.18 -15.75 3.17
N PRO A 77 13.12 -15.41 2.27
CA PRO A 77 12.79 -14.92 0.92
C PRO A 77 12.02 -15.93 0.06
N GLN A 78 12.07 -17.22 0.40
CA GLN A 78 11.31 -18.27 -0.28
C GLN A 78 9.85 -18.36 0.19
N ALA A 79 9.57 -17.96 1.43
CA ALA A 79 8.26 -18.10 2.06
C ALA A 79 7.54 -16.75 2.25
N VAL A 80 8.27 -15.66 2.51
CA VAL A 80 7.69 -14.34 2.78
C VAL A 80 7.93 -13.42 1.59
N LYS A 81 6.85 -12.91 1.01
CA LYS A 81 6.86 -11.93 -0.08
C LYS A 81 6.19 -10.66 0.39
N VAL A 82 6.85 -9.52 0.20
CA VAL A 82 6.32 -8.20 0.58
C VAL A 82 6.12 -7.38 -0.68
N VAL A 83 4.91 -6.88 -0.88
CA VAL A 83 4.55 -5.95 -1.95
C VAL A 83 4.11 -4.64 -1.30
N MET A 84 4.67 -3.55 -1.81
CA MET A 84 4.47 -2.21 -1.26
C MET A 84 3.97 -1.29 -2.37
N THR A 85 2.92 -0.50 -2.12
CA THR A 85 2.47 0.54 -3.05
C THR A 85 2.68 1.91 -2.41
N SER A 86 3.04 2.89 -3.25
CA SER A 86 3.15 4.30 -2.84
C SER A 86 3.14 5.24 -4.03
N ARG A 87 2.81 6.50 -3.77
CA ARG A 87 3.21 7.60 -4.65
C ARG A 87 4.74 7.71 -4.71
N PRO A 88 5.31 8.20 -5.84
CA PRO A 88 6.76 8.26 -6.03
C PRO A 88 7.41 9.41 -5.24
N LEU A 89 7.40 9.32 -3.91
CA LEU A 89 7.98 10.33 -3.03
C LEU A 89 9.50 10.10 -2.82
N PRO A 90 10.36 11.13 -2.90
CA PRO A 90 11.81 10.99 -2.77
C PRO A 90 12.27 10.30 -1.48
N GLN A 91 11.62 10.59 -0.35
CA GLN A 91 11.98 10.00 0.95
C GLN A 91 11.76 8.48 0.97
N ILE A 92 10.66 8.00 0.38
CA ILE A 92 10.37 6.56 0.29
C ILE A 92 11.35 5.89 -0.67
N GLN A 93 11.60 6.51 -1.82
CA GLN A 93 12.55 5.97 -2.82
C GLN A 93 13.96 5.86 -2.25
N LYS A 94 14.39 6.83 -1.44
CA LYS A 94 15.71 6.82 -0.80
C LYS A 94 15.89 5.61 0.11
N VAL A 95 14.89 5.28 0.93
CA VAL A 95 14.96 4.13 1.85
C VAL A 95 14.85 2.80 1.10
N LEU A 96 14.01 2.75 0.06
CA LEU A 96 13.78 1.54 -0.74
C LEU A 96 14.80 1.33 -1.87
N ASN A 97 15.79 2.21 -2.01
CA ASN A 97 16.86 2.05 -2.99
C ASN A 97 17.92 1.05 -2.50
N THR A 98 17.52 -0.22 -2.37
CA THR A 98 18.38 -1.32 -1.94
C THR A 98 18.31 -2.48 -2.95
N PRO A 99 19.38 -3.27 -3.13
CA PRO A 99 19.39 -4.34 -4.14
C PRO A 99 18.35 -5.45 -3.93
N SER A 100 17.87 -5.61 -2.70
CA SER A 100 16.87 -6.60 -2.33
C SER A 100 15.43 -6.17 -2.63
N VAL A 101 15.20 -4.91 -3.02
CA VAL A 101 13.88 -4.38 -3.34
C VAL A 101 13.76 -4.16 -4.84
N LEU A 102 12.86 -4.91 -5.48
CA LEU A 102 12.47 -4.67 -6.86
C LEU A 102 11.55 -3.44 -6.92
N GLN A 103 12.01 -2.38 -7.57
CA GLN A 103 11.20 -1.18 -7.81
C GLN A 103 10.45 -1.30 -9.13
N LEU A 104 9.11 -1.39 -9.07
CA LEU A 104 8.24 -1.31 -10.23
C LEU A 104 7.68 0.11 -10.35
N ARG A 105 8.03 0.81 -11.42
CA ARG A 105 7.47 2.13 -11.73
C ARG A 105 6.46 2.00 -12.86
N LEU A 106 5.26 2.51 -12.65
CA LEU A 106 4.27 2.65 -13.70
C LEU A 106 4.72 3.79 -14.62
N GLU A 107 4.69 3.56 -15.93
CA GLU A 107 5.04 4.58 -16.92
C GLU A 107 3.88 5.57 -17.05
N ASP A 108 4.12 6.86 -16.82
CA ASP A 108 3.08 7.89 -16.82
C ASP A 108 2.30 7.95 -18.13
N ARG A 109 2.97 7.74 -19.27
CA ARG A 109 2.32 7.74 -20.59
C ARG A 109 1.35 6.57 -20.77
N GLN A 110 1.76 5.38 -20.35
CA GLN A 110 0.90 4.18 -20.42
C GLN A 110 -0.25 4.29 -19.41
N THR A 111 0.05 4.76 -18.20
CA THR A 111 -0.93 4.98 -17.13
C THR A 111 -2.00 5.99 -17.55
N ASN A 112 -1.62 7.12 -18.16
CA ASN A 112 -2.58 8.11 -18.65
C ASN A 112 -3.46 7.56 -19.78
N ARG A 113 -2.90 6.73 -20.67
CA ARG A 113 -3.68 6.05 -21.71
C ARG A 113 -4.69 5.08 -21.08
N ASP A 114 -4.28 4.28 -20.11
CA ASP A 114 -5.15 3.31 -19.44
C ASP A 114 -6.26 4.00 -18.63
N ILE A 115 -5.93 5.09 -17.94
CA ILE A 115 -6.92 5.95 -17.27
C ILE A 115 -7.93 6.49 -18.29
N SER A 116 -7.46 6.94 -19.45
CA SER A 116 -8.33 7.47 -20.51
C SER A 116 -9.29 6.39 -21.02
N LEU A 117 -8.78 5.19 -21.31
CA LEU A 117 -9.57 4.05 -21.74
C LEU A 117 -10.59 3.63 -20.66
N PHE A 118 -10.18 3.59 -19.40
CA PHE A 118 -11.05 3.27 -18.27
C PHE A 118 -12.19 4.29 -18.15
N ILE A 119 -11.89 5.59 -18.19
CA ILE A 119 -12.93 6.61 -18.09
C ILE A 119 -13.88 6.55 -19.29
N GLN A 120 -13.36 6.39 -20.51
CA GLN A 120 -14.20 6.22 -21.71
C GLN A 120 -15.12 5.00 -21.60
N HIS A 121 -14.62 3.88 -21.05
CA HIS A 121 -15.42 2.69 -20.81
C HIS A 121 -16.54 2.95 -19.79
N ARG A 122 -16.21 3.60 -18.66
CA ARG A 122 -17.18 3.95 -17.61
C ARG A 122 -18.24 4.95 -18.09
N LEU A 123 -17.86 5.93 -18.92
CA LEU A 123 -18.80 6.90 -19.50
C LEU A 123 -19.80 6.25 -20.45
N ARG A 124 -19.38 5.23 -21.22
CA ARG A 124 -20.29 4.47 -22.10
C ARG A 124 -21.33 3.67 -21.32
N GLN A 125 -20.98 3.21 -20.11
CA GLN A 125 -21.87 2.41 -19.27
C GLN A 125 -22.77 3.23 -18.35
N ALA A 126 -22.44 4.49 -18.10
CA ALA A 126 -23.19 5.33 -17.17
C ALA A 126 -24.47 5.87 -17.86
N SER A 127 -25.65 5.38 -17.47
CA SER A 127 -26.95 5.83 -17.99
C SER A 127 -27.32 7.25 -17.58
N ASP A 128 -26.80 7.71 -16.43
CA ASP A 128 -27.30 8.90 -15.73
C ASP A 128 -26.48 10.16 -16.04
N ILE A 129 -25.51 10.06 -16.94
CA ILE A 129 -24.64 11.18 -17.33
C ILE A 129 -25.15 11.77 -18.64
N SER A 130 -25.48 13.07 -18.62
CA SER A 130 -25.88 13.80 -19.83
C SER A 130 -24.77 13.85 -20.89
N ASP A 131 -25.12 13.90 -22.17
CA ASP A 131 -24.14 13.92 -23.26
C ASP A 131 -23.22 15.15 -23.21
N VAL A 132 -23.72 16.29 -22.73
CA VAL A 132 -22.92 17.51 -22.50
C VAL A 132 -21.84 17.27 -21.44
N THR A 133 -22.19 16.57 -20.36
CA THR A 133 -21.24 16.20 -19.30
C THR A 133 -20.24 15.17 -19.79
N ARG A 134 -20.67 14.17 -20.59
CA ARG A 134 -19.79 13.17 -21.20
C ARG A 134 -18.73 13.83 -22.09
N GLU A 135 -19.12 14.76 -22.96
CA GLU A 135 -18.19 15.44 -23.86
C GLU A 135 -17.22 16.37 -23.10
N THR A 136 -17.68 16.99 -22.02
CA THR A 136 -16.81 17.82 -21.15
C THR A 136 -15.74 16.97 -20.46
N ILE A 137 -16.11 15.78 -19.96
CA ILE A 137 -15.18 14.84 -19.35
C ILE A 137 -14.19 14.31 -20.41
N ARG A 138 -14.67 13.96 -21.61
CA ARG A 138 -13.83 13.47 -22.72
C ARG A 138 -12.75 14.49 -23.10
N LYS A 139 -13.13 15.76 -23.31
CA LYS A 139 -12.20 16.85 -23.63
C LYS A 139 -11.14 17.08 -22.55
N SER A 140 -11.52 16.92 -21.28
CA SER A 140 -10.60 17.10 -20.14
C SER A 140 -9.56 15.99 -19.99
N ILE A 141 -9.79 14.83 -20.61
CA ILE A 141 -8.91 13.66 -20.58
C ILE A 141 -7.97 13.64 -21.79
N GLU A 142 -8.44 14.11 -22.95
CA GLU A 142 -7.68 14.17 -24.20
C GLU A 142 -6.70 15.36 -24.28
N ASP A 143 -6.83 16.37 -23.41
CA ASP A 143 -5.91 17.51 -23.34
C ASP A 143 -5.02 17.49 -22.07
N PRO A 144 -3.97 16.64 -22.04
CA PRO A 144 -3.03 16.59 -20.93
C PRO A 144 -2.18 17.87 -20.79
N GLN A 145 -2.09 18.74 -21.81
CA GLN A 145 -1.31 19.98 -21.75
C GLN A 145 -1.91 21.04 -20.82
N ALA A 146 -3.21 20.96 -20.52
CA ALA A 146 -3.85 21.84 -19.54
C ALA A 146 -3.53 21.45 -18.07
N ARG A 147 -3.13 20.20 -17.79
CA ARG A 147 -2.77 19.74 -16.44
C ARG A 147 -1.35 20.18 -16.03
N ASP A 148 -0.39 20.13 -16.95
CA ASP A 148 1.00 20.54 -16.68
C ASP A 148 1.12 22.04 -16.36
N ARG A 149 0.31 22.89 -17.01
CA ARG A 149 0.30 24.34 -16.72
C ARG A 149 -0.13 24.69 -15.29
N ARG A 150 -0.80 23.79 -14.56
CA ARG A 150 -1.19 24.01 -13.16
C ARG A 150 -0.13 23.56 -12.16
N GLN A 151 0.81 22.70 -12.54
CA GLN A 151 1.90 22.24 -11.66
C GLN A 151 3.14 23.14 -11.73
N SER A 152 3.39 23.86 -12.84
CA SER A 152 4.49 24.85 -12.93
C SER A 152 4.18 26.23 -12.31
N LEU A 153 3.03 26.41 -11.65
CA LEU A 153 2.64 27.67 -11.00
C LEU A 153 2.52 27.55 -9.47
N ARG A 154 3.11 26.52 -8.87
CA ARG A 154 3.23 26.37 -7.41
C ARG A 154 4.65 26.07 -7.00
#